data_AF-A0A418X1D5-F1
#
_entry.id   AF-A0A418X1D5-F1
#
_cell.length_a   1.000
_cell.length_b   1.000
_cell.length_c   1.000
_cell.angle_alpha   90.00
_cell.angle_beta   90.00
_cell.angle_gamma   90.00
#
_symmetry.space_group_name_H-M   'P 1'
#
loop_
_entity.id
_entity.type
_entity.pdbx_description
1 polymer ?
#
loop_
_entity_poly.entity_id
_entity_poly.type
_entity_poly.pdbx_seq_one_letter_code
_entity_poly.pdbx_strand_id
1 'polypeptide(L)'
;MMKPIFETTGQAIYVAFQIHGSEQQDSTMRKALIRVMESINLQSDEQSEWLAQLRGTRADSTVDFEGLSSNDIRAQCALIMSAIHALLPQAEIWALQAKYSRTDYEGPIESRRYAFSKEKAAAIRNVARWLAERRALECVPRLALDCMVAKFYANHKKTEISFRQLAIEFGGNHMSYARAFPKVKALLKPLEAMAIARLQPHFEEQGIVACQSTN
;
A
#
# COMPACT_ATOMS: atom_id res chain seq x y z
N MET A 1 -20.55 -20.54 -11.91
CA MET A 1 -19.30 -19.82 -12.23
C MET A 1 -18.82 -19.24 -10.91
N MET A 2 -17.62 -19.61 -10.44
CA MET A 2 -17.12 -19.15 -9.13
C MET A 2 -16.83 -17.65 -9.23
N LYS A 3 -17.42 -16.85 -8.34
CA LYS A 3 -17.17 -15.41 -8.31
C LYS A 3 -15.76 -15.18 -7.73
N PRO A 4 -14.90 -14.36 -8.37
CA PRO A 4 -13.57 -14.10 -7.85
C PRO A 4 -13.65 -13.38 -6.50
N ILE A 5 -12.70 -13.68 -5.61
CA ILE A 5 -12.70 -13.12 -4.25
C ILE A 5 -12.49 -11.61 -4.30
N PHE A 6 -11.58 -11.11 -5.14
CA PHE A 6 -11.30 -9.69 -5.32
C PHE A 6 -11.47 -9.26 -6.78
N GLU A 7 -11.84 -8.01 -7.03
CA GLU A 7 -11.90 -7.47 -8.39
C GLU A 7 -10.54 -7.20 -9.01
N THR A 8 -9.56 -6.79 -8.20
CA THR A 8 -8.22 -6.42 -8.70
C THR A 8 -7.09 -6.95 -7.83
N THR A 9 -5.94 -7.21 -8.45
CA THR A 9 -4.70 -7.60 -7.75
C THR A 9 -4.25 -6.57 -6.72
N GLY A 10 -4.41 -5.27 -7.02
CA GLY A 10 -4.08 -4.21 -6.08
C GLY A 10 -4.92 -4.28 -4.80
N GLN A 11 -6.20 -4.64 -4.91
CA GLN A 11 -7.11 -4.80 -3.78
C GLN A 11 -6.74 -6.04 -2.95
N ALA A 12 -6.46 -7.17 -3.61
CA ALA A 12 -6.02 -8.41 -2.95
C ALA A 12 -4.73 -8.19 -2.12
N ILE A 13 -3.72 -7.54 -2.73
CA ILE A 13 -2.45 -7.21 -2.06
C ILE A 13 -2.70 -6.29 -0.86
N TYR A 14 -3.50 -5.25 -1.04
CA TYR A 14 -3.80 -4.30 0.02
C TYR A 14 -4.46 -4.98 1.24
N VAL A 15 -5.49 -5.78 1.00
CA VAL A 15 -6.21 -6.50 2.05
C VAL A 15 -5.28 -7.49 2.76
N ALA A 16 -4.43 -8.21 2.02
CA ALA A 16 -3.45 -9.13 2.59
C ALA A 16 -2.46 -8.43 3.53
N PHE A 17 -1.88 -7.29 3.13
CA PHE A 17 -0.96 -6.52 3.99
C PHE A 17 -1.62 -6.03 5.28
N GLN A 18 -2.90 -5.70 5.21
CA GLN A 18 -3.62 -5.16 6.36
C GLN A 18 -4.03 -6.23 7.35
N ILE A 19 -4.47 -7.39 6.85
CA ILE A 19 -4.81 -8.54 7.70
C ILE A 19 -3.55 -9.12 8.34
N HIS A 20 -2.46 -9.24 7.58
CA HIS A 20 -1.18 -9.70 8.10
C HIS A 20 -0.62 -8.76 9.19
N GLY A 21 -0.89 -7.45 9.08
CA GLY A 21 -0.55 -6.47 10.10
C GLY A 21 -1.57 -6.30 11.23
N SER A 22 -2.55 -7.20 11.39
CA SER A 22 -3.54 -7.15 12.48
C SER A 22 -3.32 -8.26 13.51
N GLU A 23 -3.33 -7.90 14.80
CA GLU A 23 -3.22 -8.88 15.89
C GLU A 23 -4.48 -9.76 15.95
N GLN A 24 -4.27 -11.03 16.31
CA GLN A 24 -5.29 -12.07 16.29
C GLN A 24 -6.40 -11.85 17.32
N GLN A 25 -7.45 -11.11 16.94
CA GLN A 25 -8.73 -11.13 17.67
C GLN A 25 -9.91 -11.20 16.70
N ASP A 26 -10.65 -12.30 16.78
CA ASP A 26 -11.70 -12.70 15.81
C ASP A 26 -12.87 -11.72 15.69
N SER A 27 -13.14 -10.90 16.70
CA SER A 27 -14.17 -9.85 16.65
C SER A 27 -13.73 -8.58 15.89
N THR A 28 -12.45 -8.50 15.50
CA THR A 28 -11.84 -7.33 14.87
C THR A 28 -11.78 -7.45 13.35
N MET A 29 -11.96 -8.64 12.75
CA MET A 29 -11.77 -8.84 11.31
C MET A 29 -12.69 -7.96 10.46
N ARG A 30 -14.01 -7.93 10.77
CA ARG A 30 -14.97 -7.06 10.07
C ARG A 30 -14.65 -5.58 10.27
N LYS A 31 -14.25 -5.18 11.49
CA LYS A 31 -13.84 -3.81 11.81
C LYS A 31 -12.51 -3.43 11.16
N ALA A 32 -11.60 -4.39 10.99
CA ALA A 32 -10.32 -4.23 10.31
C ALA A 32 -10.57 -4.05 8.82
N LEU A 33 -11.36 -4.92 8.19
CA LEU A 33 -11.84 -4.74 6.80
C LEU A 33 -12.51 -3.38 6.59
N ILE A 34 -13.42 -2.97 7.48
CA ILE A 34 -14.05 -1.64 7.43
C ILE A 34 -12.99 -0.53 7.54
N ARG A 35 -12.07 -0.57 8.51
CA ARG A 35 -11.02 0.46 8.68
C ARG A 35 -10.03 0.52 7.53
N VAL A 36 -9.65 -0.65 7.02
CA VAL A 36 -8.80 -0.83 5.84
C VAL A 36 -9.44 -0.07 4.69
N MET A 37 -10.69 -0.36 4.42
CA MET A 37 -11.44 0.31 3.38
C MET A 37 -11.72 1.79 3.62
N GLU A 38 -11.96 2.22 4.86
CA GLU A 38 -12.11 3.63 5.21
C GLU A 38 -10.80 4.42 5.05
N SER A 39 -9.64 3.76 5.09
CA SER A 39 -8.33 4.40 4.93
C SER A 39 -7.90 4.56 3.48
N ILE A 40 -8.61 3.88 2.56
CA ILE A 40 -8.50 4.04 1.13
C ILE A 40 -9.11 5.40 0.73
N ASN A 41 -8.28 6.41 0.41
CA ASN A 41 -8.76 7.64 -0.20
C ASN A 41 -8.69 7.50 -1.74
N LEU A 42 -9.60 6.71 -2.31
CA LEU A 42 -9.72 6.48 -3.75
C LEU A 42 -10.88 7.30 -4.32
N GLN A 43 -10.63 7.95 -5.46
CA GLN A 43 -11.48 8.99 -6.06
C GLN A 43 -12.62 8.44 -6.93
N SER A 44 -13.24 7.32 -6.55
CA SER A 44 -14.26 6.66 -7.38
C SER A 44 -15.61 6.59 -6.66
N ASP A 45 -16.67 7.13 -7.27
CA ASP A 45 -18.01 7.22 -6.70
C ASP A 45 -18.62 5.83 -6.37
N GLU A 46 -18.28 4.79 -7.16
CA GLU A 46 -18.66 3.38 -6.93
C GLU A 46 -18.11 2.82 -5.59
N GLN A 47 -16.97 3.34 -5.11
CA GLN A 47 -16.29 2.80 -3.93
C GLN A 47 -16.75 3.48 -2.64
N SER A 48 -17.26 4.71 -2.73
CA SER A 48 -17.99 5.38 -1.63
C SER A 48 -19.35 4.72 -1.35
N GLU A 49 -20.03 4.25 -2.39
CA GLU A 49 -21.29 3.48 -2.25
C GLU A 49 -21.02 2.14 -1.55
N TRP A 50 -19.89 1.49 -1.85
CA TRP A 50 -19.45 0.25 -1.20
C TRP A 50 -19.08 0.41 0.30
N LEU A 51 -18.52 1.55 0.70
CA LEU A 51 -18.31 1.88 2.13
C LEU A 51 -19.64 2.03 2.88
N ALA A 52 -20.68 2.55 2.22
CA ALA A 52 -22.04 2.57 2.77
C ALA A 52 -22.65 1.17 2.86
N GLN A 53 -22.30 0.26 1.94
CA GLN A 53 -22.76 -1.13 1.93
C GLN A 53 -22.23 -1.97 3.10
N LEU A 54 -20.95 -1.85 3.48
CA LEU A 54 -20.41 -2.52 4.69
C LEU A 54 -20.96 -1.98 6.01
N ARG A 55 -21.53 -0.76 5.97
CA ARG A 55 -22.26 -0.15 7.07
C ARG A 55 -23.73 -0.57 7.12
N GLY A 56 -24.31 -1.20 6.08
CA GLY A 56 -25.71 -1.65 6.18
C GLY A 56 -26.47 -2.22 4.96
N THR A 57 -25.96 -2.28 3.72
CA THR A 57 -26.79 -2.75 2.57
C THR A 57 -26.00 -3.65 1.62
N ARG A 58 -26.55 -4.83 1.31
CA ARG A 58 -25.80 -6.07 0.96
C ARG A 58 -25.74 -6.41 -0.55
N ALA A 59 -25.98 -5.47 -1.46
CA ALA A 59 -26.32 -5.84 -2.84
C ALA A 59 -25.15 -5.90 -3.85
N ASP A 60 -24.11 -5.05 -3.77
CA ASP A 60 -23.09 -4.97 -4.85
C ASP A 60 -21.65 -4.81 -4.32
N SER A 61 -21.10 -5.84 -3.67
CA SER A 61 -19.70 -5.83 -3.21
C SER A 61 -18.71 -6.28 -4.29
N THR A 62 -17.60 -5.54 -4.39
CA THR A 62 -16.43 -5.81 -5.27
C THR A 62 -15.52 -6.95 -4.77
N VAL A 63 -15.86 -7.50 -3.60
CA VAL A 63 -15.16 -8.61 -2.95
C VAL A 63 -16.21 -9.60 -2.49
N ASP A 64 -16.06 -10.87 -2.86
CA ASP A 64 -16.97 -11.93 -2.48
C ASP A 64 -16.32 -12.87 -1.45
N PHE A 65 -16.71 -12.69 -0.18
CA PHE A 65 -16.35 -13.58 0.91
C PHE A 65 -17.51 -14.51 1.31
N GLU A 66 -18.55 -14.61 0.49
CA GLU A 66 -19.70 -15.46 0.79
C GLU A 66 -19.26 -16.93 0.98
N GLY A 67 -19.63 -17.50 2.13
CA GLY A 67 -19.26 -18.88 2.48
C GLY A 67 -17.85 -19.06 3.05
N LEU A 68 -17.01 -18.01 3.13
CA LEU A 68 -15.68 -18.09 3.72
C LEU A 68 -15.70 -17.77 5.21
N SER A 69 -15.06 -18.62 6.01
CA SER A 69 -14.80 -18.32 7.42
C SER A 69 -13.69 -17.27 7.56
N SER A 70 -13.60 -16.63 8.73
CA SER A 70 -12.48 -15.73 9.06
C SER A 70 -11.11 -16.42 8.88
N ASN A 71 -11.03 -17.73 9.12
CA ASN A 71 -9.81 -18.51 8.94
C ASN A 71 -9.48 -18.70 7.45
N ASP A 72 -10.48 -18.91 6.61
CA ASP A 72 -10.28 -19.06 5.16
C ASP A 72 -9.78 -17.75 4.56
N ILE A 73 -10.36 -16.61 4.94
CA ILE A 73 -9.89 -15.29 4.47
C ILE A 73 -8.44 -15.05 4.89
N ARG A 74 -8.07 -15.41 6.13
CA ARG A 74 -6.69 -15.29 6.61
C ARG A 74 -5.75 -16.23 5.86
N ALA A 75 -6.16 -17.47 5.61
CA ALA A 75 -5.38 -18.43 4.82
C ALA A 75 -5.13 -17.89 3.40
N GLN A 76 -6.16 -17.35 2.75
CA GLN A 76 -6.04 -16.70 1.44
C GLN A 76 -5.08 -15.50 1.48
N CYS A 77 -5.17 -14.67 2.51
CA CYS A 77 -4.23 -13.55 2.67
C CYS A 77 -2.79 -14.02 2.92
N ALA A 78 -2.59 -15.11 3.66
CA ALA A 78 -1.28 -15.70 3.86
C ALA A 78 -0.69 -16.26 2.56
N LEU A 79 -1.52 -16.87 1.71
CA LEU A 79 -1.11 -17.33 0.38
C LEU A 79 -0.71 -16.15 -0.53
N ILE A 80 -1.48 -15.07 -0.52
CA ILE A 80 -1.12 -13.82 -1.24
C ILE A 80 0.23 -13.28 -0.77
N MET A 81 0.48 -13.24 0.54
CA MET A 81 1.77 -12.81 1.10
C MET A 81 2.91 -13.74 0.70
N SER A 82 2.68 -15.06 0.71
CA SER A 82 3.65 -16.05 0.24
C SER A 82 4.01 -15.84 -1.24
N ALA A 83 3.00 -15.63 -2.09
CA ALA A 83 3.18 -15.34 -3.51
C ALA A 83 3.98 -14.05 -3.75
N ILE A 84 3.69 -12.98 -2.99
CA ILE A 84 4.47 -11.73 -3.02
C ILE A 84 5.96 -12.00 -2.76
N HIS A 85 6.27 -12.80 -1.73
CA HIS A 85 7.65 -13.09 -1.36
C HIS A 85 8.35 -14.08 -2.32
N ALA A 86 7.60 -14.97 -2.96
CA ALA A 86 8.14 -15.97 -3.87
C ALA A 86 8.35 -15.45 -5.29
N LEU A 87 7.46 -14.58 -5.78
CA LEU A 87 7.40 -14.20 -7.20
C LEU A 87 8.01 -12.82 -7.50
N LEU A 88 8.14 -11.95 -6.50
CA LEU A 88 8.60 -10.59 -6.72
C LEU A 88 10.09 -10.39 -6.37
N PRO A 89 10.83 -9.63 -7.19
CA PRO A 89 12.12 -9.10 -6.79
C PRO A 89 12.03 -8.24 -5.53
N GLN A 90 13.12 -8.19 -4.77
CA GLN A 90 13.15 -7.54 -3.47
C GLN A 90 12.73 -6.06 -3.49
N ALA A 91 13.11 -5.31 -4.53
CA ALA A 91 12.73 -3.91 -4.68
C ALA A 91 11.22 -3.71 -4.87
N GLU A 92 10.58 -4.61 -5.60
CA GLU A 92 9.13 -4.61 -5.82
C GLU A 92 8.39 -4.94 -4.51
N ILE A 93 8.89 -5.92 -3.73
CA ILE A 93 8.36 -6.23 -2.39
C ILE A 93 8.41 -5.01 -1.48
N TRP A 94 9.56 -4.32 -1.41
CA TRP A 94 9.70 -3.13 -0.57
C TRP A 94 8.76 -2.00 -1.01
N ALA A 95 8.53 -1.84 -2.31
CA ALA A 95 7.58 -0.84 -2.82
C ALA A 95 6.14 -1.17 -2.39
N LEU A 96 5.72 -2.44 -2.51
CA LEU A 96 4.40 -2.89 -2.04
C LEU A 96 4.25 -2.72 -0.54
N GLN A 97 5.26 -3.08 0.26
CA GLN A 97 5.27 -2.86 1.71
C GLN A 97 5.17 -1.36 2.04
N ALA A 98 5.99 -0.51 1.43
CA ALA A 98 5.95 0.93 1.66
C ALA A 98 4.57 1.53 1.31
N LYS A 99 3.94 1.04 0.24
CA LYS A 99 2.61 1.47 -0.20
C LYS A 99 1.50 1.00 0.75
N TYR A 100 1.43 -0.30 1.01
CA TYR A 100 0.25 -0.96 1.59
C TYR A 100 0.36 -1.28 3.08
N SER A 101 1.57 -1.25 3.67
CA SER A 101 1.72 -1.39 5.13
C SER A 101 1.03 -0.23 5.86
N ARG A 102 0.69 -0.52 7.13
CA ARG A 102 -0.07 0.39 7.98
C ARG A 102 0.71 1.67 8.29
N THR A 103 -0.04 2.76 8.40
CA THR A 103 0.41 3.97 9.07
C THR A 103 -0.20 3.93 10.46
N ASP A 104 0.63 3.91 11.49
CA ASP A 104 0.22 3.89 12.88
C ASP A 104 0.04 5.32 13.42
N TYR A 105 -0.48 5.41 14.64
CA TYR A 105 -0.68 6.66 15.35
C TYR A 105 0.21 6.65 16.58
N GLU A 106 1.05 7.66 16.73
CA GLU A 106 1.82 7.91 17.95
C GLU A 106 1.24 9.13 18.68
N GLY A 107 0.96 8.99 19.98
CA GLY A 107 0.51 10.07 20.85
C GLY A 107 -0.91 9.91 21.42
N PRO A 108 -1.26 10.69 22.47
CA PRO A 108 -2.61 10.69 23.04
C PRO A 108 -3.67 11.09 21.99
N ILE A 109 -4.93 10.72 22.23
CA ILE A 109 -6.07 10.94 21.29
C ILE A 109 -6.12 12.40 20.79
N GLU A 110 -5.77 13.34 21.66
CA GLU A 110 -5.78 14.79 21.42
C GLU A 110 -4.58 15.31 20.60
N SER A 111 -3.51 14.51 20.42
CA SER A 111 -2.30 14.90 19.69
C SER A 111 -1.68 13.76 18.85
N ARG A 112 -2.54 12.91 18.27
CA ARG A 112 -2.10 11.81 17.40
C ARG A 112 -1.23 12.33 16.24
N ARG A 113 0.06 12.01 16.28
CA ARG A 113 0.98 12.16 15.17
C ARG A 113 0.92 10.90 14.32
N TYR A 114 0.76 11.08 13.02
CA TYR A 114 0.85 9.98 12.08
C TYR A 114 2.30 9.51 12.02
N ALA A 115 2.53 8.27 12.43
CA ALA A 115 3.83 7.63 12.36
C ALA A 115 3.73 6.42 11.42
N PHE A 116 4.72 6.23 10.56
CA PHE A 116 4.77 4.99 9.80
C PHE A 116 5.00 3.81 10.75
N SER A 117 4.34 2.66 10.51
CA SER A 117 4.66 1.45 11.25
C SER A 117 6.14 1.10 11.08
N LYS A 118 6.69 0.28 11.99
CA LYS A 118 8.11 -0.13 11.91
C LYS A 118 8.42 -0.79 10.56
N GLU A 119 7.49 -1.60 10.06
CA GLU A 119 7.59 -2.31 8.79
C GLU A 119 7.55 -1.32 7.63
N LYS A 120 6.61 -0.36 7.64
CA LYS A 120 6.52 0.68 6.60
C LYS A 120 7.75 1.57 6.57
N ALA A 121 8.24 2.00 7.73
CA ALA A 121 9.46 2.80 7.83
C ALA A 121 10.69 2.03 7.34
N ALA A 122 10.81 0.73 7.65
CA ALA A 122 11.88 -0.11 7.13
C ALA A 122 11.79 -0.28 5.61
N ALA A 123 10.59 -0.50 5.06
CA ALA A 123 10.36 -0.60 3.64
C ALA A 123 10.73 0.70 2.90
N ILE A 124 10.31 1.87 3.42
CA ILE A 124 10.68 3.18 2.88
C ILE A 124 12.20 3.34 2.78
N ARG A 125 12.95 3.02 3.86
CA ARG A 125 14.42 3.09 3.86
C ARG A 125 15.07 2.15 2.86
N ASN A 126 14.50 0.96 2.67
CA ASN A 126 15.05 0.00 1.71
C ASN A 126 14.78 0.43 0.26
N VAL A 127 13.57 0.94 -0.03
CA VAL A 127 13.25 1.54 -1.34
C VAL A 127 14.16 2.74 -1.62
N ALA A 128 14.37 3.61 -0.64
CA ALA A 128 15.28 4.75 -0.77
C ALA A 128 16.74 4.32 -1.00
N ARG A 129 17.22 3.27 -0.32
CA ARG A 129 18.54 2.68 -0.57
C ARG A 129 18.67 2.19 -2.02
N TRP A 130 17.67 1.46 -2.51
CA TRP A 130 17.63 1.00 -3.90
C TRP A 130 17.57 2.16 -4.91
N LEU A 131 16.86 3.24 -4.59
CA LEU A 131 16.83 4.45 -5.42
C LEU A 131 18.16 5.21 -5.42
N ALA A 132 18.92 5.17 -4.32
CA ALA A 132 20.21 5.86 -4.20
C ALA A 132 21.26 5.32 -5.18
N GLU A 133 21.11 4.07 -5.62
CA GLU A 133 21.96 3.45 -6.65
C GLU A 133 21.69 4.02 -8.06
N ARG A 134 20.64 4.84 -8.23
CA ARG A 134 20.30 5.46 -9.51
C ARG A 134 21.05 6.77 -9.68
N ARG A 135 21.87 6.86 -10.72
CA ARG A 135 22.62 8.07 -11.11
C ARG A 135 21.78 9.34 -11.17
N ALA A 136 20.48 9.22 -11.51
CA ALA A 136 19.56 10.35 -11.56
C ALA A 136 19.32 11.05 -10.20
N LEU A 137 19.68 10.40 -9.10
CA LEU A 137 19.45 10.83 -7.71
C LEU A 137 20.75 10.95 -6.89
N GLU A 138 21.93 10.85 -7.52
CA GLU A 138 23.24 10.85 -6.86
C GLU A 138 23.49 12.10 -5.99
N CYS A 139 22.95 13.25 -6.38
CA CYS A 139 23.12 14.51 -5.64
C CYS A 139 22.11 14.71 -4.50
N VAL A 140 21.21 13.75 -4.23
CA VAL A 140 20.22 13.85 -3.15
C VAL A 140 20.78 13.18 -1.90
N PRO A 141 20.90 13.88 -0.76
CA PRO A 141 21.31 13.26 0.49
C PRO A 141 20.41 12.08 0.84
N ARG A 142 21.01 11.00 1.36
CA ARG A 142 20.28 9.74 1.59
C ARG A 142 19.08 9.89 2.53
N LEU A 143 19.22 10.68 3.59
CA LEU A 143 18.12 10.96 4.52
C LEU A 143 17.01 11.81 3.86
N ALA A 144 17.37 12.73 2.98
CA ALA A 144 16.38 13.48 2.19
C ALA A 144 15.64 12.56 1.21
N LEU A 145 16.32 11.55 0.66
CA LEU A 145 15.70 10.53 -0.20
C LEU A 145 14.72 9.64 0.58
N ASP A 146 15.05 9.22 1.81
CA ASP A 146 14.12 8.53 2.71
C ASP A 146 12.83 9.36 2.90
N CYS A 147 12.97 10.67 3.16
CA CYS A 147 11.82 11.58 3.31
C CYS A 147 11.05 11.81 2.00
N MET A 148 11.71 11.78 0.84
CA MET A 148 11.03 11.85 -0.45
C MET A 148 10.23 10.58 -0.75
N VAL A 149 10.75 9.40 -0.46
CA VAL A 149 10.01 8.14 -0.59
C VAL A 149 8.86 8.11 0.41
N ALA A 150 9.10 8.52 1.66
CA ALA A 150 8.05 8.71 2.65
C ALA A 150 6.97 9.68 2.14
N LYS A 151 7.36 10.81 1.55
CA LYS A 151 6.44 11.77 0.94
C LYS A 151 5.61 11.11 -0.17
N PHE A 152 6.20 10.27 -1.00
CA PHE A 152 5.46 9.58 -2.05
C PHE A 152 4.38 8.63 -1.53
N TYR A 153 4.64 7.95 -0.40
CA TYR A 153 3.71 7.00 0.23
C TYR A 153 2.89 7.58 1.39
N ALA A 154 3.08 8.85 1.73
CA ALA A 154 2.38 9.53 2.80
C ALA A 154 0.93 9.81 2.41
N ASN A 155 0.03 9.74 3.39
CA ASN A 155 -1.29 10.32 3.22
C ASN A 155 -1.17 11.84 3.38
N HIS A 156 -1.11 12.56 2.25
CA HIS A 156 -0.91 14.00 2.22
C HIS A 156 -1.97 14.83 2.96
N LYS A 157 -3.16 14.28 3.22
CA LYS A 157 -4.18 14.94 4.05
C LYS A 157 -3.83 14.91 5.56
N LYS A 158 -2.90 14.04 5.96
CA LYS A 158 -2.60 13.68 7.35
C LYS A 158 -1.12 13.90 7.71
N THR A 159 -0.23 13.88 6.73
CA THR A 159 1.22 14.04 6.91
C THR A 159 1.79 14.82 5.73
N GLU A 160 2.03 16.12 5.94
CA GLU A 160 2.63 16.97 4.91
C GLU A 160 4.16 17.03 5.11
N ILE A 161 4.90 16.36 4.23
CA ILE A 161 6.36 16.47 4.16
C ILE A 161 6.71 17.61 3.20
N SER A 162 7.22 18.73 3.72
CA SER A 162 7.57 19.92 2.92
C SER A 162 9.01 19.88 2.40
N PHE A 163 9.24 20.25 1.14
CA PHE A 163 10.61 20.38 0.59
C PHE A 163 11.41 21.51 1.24
N ARG A 164 10.72 22.53 1.77
CA ARG A 164 11.39 23.59 2.55
C ARG A 164 11.93 23.01 3.85
N GLN A 165 11.16 22.15 4.51
CA GLN A 165 11.59 21.46 5.72
C GLN A 165 12.78 20.55 5.42
N LEU A 166 12.77 19.82 4.30
CA LEU A 166 13.94 19.02 3.88
C LEU A 166 15.19 19.86 3.66
N ALA A 167 15.06 21.07 3.12
CA ALA A 167 16.18 22.00 2.94
C ALA A 167 16.73 22.53 4.26
N ILE A 168 15.87 22.73 5.26
CA ILE A 168 16.28 23.13 6.60
C ILE A 168 17.00 21.98 7.31
N GLU A 169 16.46 20.76 7.24
CA GLU A 169 16.98 19.59 7.99
C GLU A 169 18.21 18.95 7.35
N PHE A 170 18.26 18.87 6.03
CA PHE A 170 19.30 18.15 5.29
C PHE A 170 20.18 19.06 4.43
N GLY A 171 19.98 20.37 4.50
CA GLY A 171 20.68 21.37 3.69
C GLY A 171 20.22 21.39 2.23
N GLY A 172 20.89 22.20 1.41
CA GLY A 172 20.60 22.35 -0.01
C GLY A 172 19.43 23.29 -0.31
N ASN A 173 19.01 23.34 -1.58
CA ASN A 173 17.92 24.19 -2.04
C ASN A 173 16.62 23.38 -2.16
N HIS A 174 15.54 23.87 -1.55
CA HIS A 174 14.20 23.26 -1.67
C HIS A 174 13.76 23.02 -3.13
N MET A 175 14.19 23.87 -4.07
CA MET A 175 13.94 23.70 -5.50
C MET A 175 14.68 22.49 -6.08
N SER A 176 15.87 22.16 -5.58
CA SER A 176 16.60 20.95 -5.97
C SER A 176 15.81 19.69 -5.58
N TYR A 177 15.22 19.69 -4.37
CA TYR A 177 14.36 18.61 -3.92
C TYR A 177 13.05 18.53 -4.71
N ALA A 178 12.43 19.67 -5.01
CA ALA A 178 11.24 19.72 -5.85
C ALA A 178 11.51 19.20 -7.28
N ARG A 179 12.71 19.40 -7.83
CA ARG A 179 13.12 18.86 -9.14
C ARG A 179 13.50 17.38 -9.10
N ALA A 180 14.03 16.89 -7.97
CA ALA A 180 14.38 15.48 -7.80
C ALA A 180 13.14 14.60 -7.58
N PHE A 181 12.11 15.11 -6.91
CA PHE A 181 10.93 14.34 -6.55
C PHE A 181 10.14 13.75 -7.74
N PRO A 182 9.94 14.44 -8.88
CA PRO A 182 9.38 13.84 -10.08
C PRO A 182 10.18 12.62 -10.58
N LYS A 183 11.51 12.62 -10.43
CA LYS A 183 12.37 11.48 -10.81
C LYS A 183 12.12 10.30 -9.88
N VAL A 184 11.98 10.55 -8.58
CA VAL A 184 11.57 9.52 -7.60
C VAL A 184 10.22 8.92 -8.01
N LYS A 185 9.22 9.75 -8.33
CA LYS A 185 7.90 9.27 -8.81
C LYS A 185 8.00 8.43 -10.07
N ALA A 186 8.81 8.87 -11.04
CA ALA A 186 9.01 8.19 -12.31
C ALA A 186 9.67 6.81 -12.15
N LEU A 187 10.39 6.58 -11.05
CA LEU A 187 11.00 5.28 -10.74
C LEU A 187 10.07 4.40 -9.90
N LEU A 188 9.33 4.96 -8.95
CA LEU A 188 8.46 4.19 -8.05
C LEU A 188 7.15 3.74 -8.70
N LYS A 189 6.52 4.58 -9.53
CA LYS A 189 5.26 4.20 -10.19
C LYS A 189 5.42 2.95 -11.09
N PRO A 190 6.43 2.86 -11.97
CA PRO A 190 6.64 1.65 -12.76
C PRO A 190 6.98 0.44 -11.89
N LEU A 191 7.74 0.62 -10.80
CA LEU A 191 8.09 -0.46 -9.89
C LEU A 191 6.84 -1.12 -9.27
N GLU A 192 5.86 -0.31 -8.89
CA GLU A 192 4.57 -0.82 -8.41
C GLU A 192 3.74 -1.49 -9.50
N ALA A 193 3.71 -0.90 -10.70
CA ALA A 193 2.98 -1.47 -11.83
C ALA A 193 3.56 -2.83 -12.25
N MET A 194 4.88 -2.98 -12.23
CA MET A 194 5.57 -4.24 -12.49
C MET A 194 5.22 -5.29 -11.43
N ALA A 195 5.21 -4.91 -10.15
CA ALA A 195 4.84 -5.81 -9.06
C ALA A 195 3.42 -6.36 -9.24
N ILE A 196 2.46 -5.49 -9.59
CA ILE A 196 1.08 -5.88 -9.87
C ILE A 196 1.02 -6.78 -11.11
N ALA A 197 1.68 -6.40 -12.20
CA ALA A 197 1.67 -7.15 -13.46
C ALA A 197 2.27 -8.56 -13.31
N ARG A 198 3.29 -8.74 -12.46
CA ARG A 198 3.88 -10.05 -12.16
C ARG A 198 2.97 -10.96 -11.34
N LEU A 199 2.19 -10.39 -10.42
CA LEU A 199 1.28 -11.14 -9.54
C LEU A 199 -0.06 -11.45 -10.21
N GLN A 200 -0.51 -10.60 -11.13
CA GLN A 200 -1.79 -10.74 -11.84
C GLN A 200 -2.02 -12.15 -12.39
N PRO A 201 -1.13 -12.76 -13.22
CA PRO A 201 -1.40 -14.07 -13.79
C PRO A 201 -1.54 -15.16 -12.72
N HIS A 202 -0.72 -15.10 -11.66
CA HIS A 202 -0.80 -16.06 -10.56
C HIS A 202 -2.13 -15.96 -9.79
N PHE A 203 -2.61 -14.74 -9.57
CA PHE A 203 -3.88 -14.52 -8.86
C PHE A 203 -5.10 -14.87 -9.72
N GLU A 204 -5.01 -14.70 -11.03
CA GLU A 204 -6.04 -15.17 -11.97
C GLU A 204 -6.10 -16.70 -12.02
N GLU A 205 -4.95 -17.38 -12.11
CA GLU A 205 -4.86 -18.84 -12.09
C GLU A 205 -5.44 -19.45 -10.79
N GLN A 206 -5.25 -18.77 -9.66
CA GLN A 206 -5.76 -19.20 -8.36
C GLN A 206 -7.21 -18.79 -8.10
N GLY A 207 -7.86 -18.07 -9.03
CA GLY A 207 -9.23 -17.57 -8.86
C GLY A 207 -9.37 -16.51 -7.76
N ILE A 208 -8.27 -15.89 -7.33
CA ILE A 208 -8.25 -14.81 -6.34
C ILE A 208 -8.81 -13.53 -6.96
N VAL A 209 -8.49 -13.28 -8.23
CA VAL A 209 -8.98 -12.12 -8.99
C VAL A 209 -9.70 -12.53 -10.27
N ALA A 210 -10.58 -11.65 -10.77
CA ALA A 210 -11.23 -11.85 -12.05
C ALA A 210 -10.18 -11.95 -13.18
N CYS A 211 -10.29 -12.96 -14.05
CA CYS A 211 -9.48 -13.04 -15.25
C CYS A 211 -9.84 -11.86 -16.16
N GLN A 212 -8.89 -10.95 -16.41
CA GLN A 212 -9.10 -9.87 -17.34
C GLN A 212 -8.94 -10.43 -18.76
N SER A 213 -10.05 -10.85 -19.37
CA SER A 213 -10.11 -11.18 -20.79
C SER A 213 -9.61 -9.98 -21.58
N THR A 214 -8.37 -10.08 -22.07
CA THR A 214 -7.75 -9.06 -22.92
C THR A 214 -8.47 -9.13 -24.27
N ASN A 215 -9.32 -8.15 -24.55
CA ASN A 215 -9.81 -7.85 -25.90
C ASN A 215 -8.83 -6.91 -26.60
#